data_AF-A0A091C308-F1
#
_entry.id   AF-A0A091C308-F1
#
_cell.length_a   1.000
_cell.length_b   1.000
_cell.length_c   1.000
_cell.angle_alpha   90.00
_cell.angle_beta   90.00
_cell.angle_gamma   90.00
#
_symmetry.space_group_name_H-M   'P 1'
#
loop_
_entity.id
_entity.type
_entity.pdbx_description
1 polymer ?
#
loop_
_entity_poly.entity_id
_entity_poly.type
_entity_poly.pdbx_seq_one_letter_code
_entity_poly.pdbx_strand_id
1 'polypeptide(L)' 'MNIYFAAPMFAKSEQIYNSYLVEKIRKQYPQLKTLFTPRKRYN' A
#
# COMPACT_ATOMS: atom_id res chain seq x y z
N MET A 1 -2.81 -14.05 -7.26
CA MET A 1 -3.63 -13.52 -6.15
C MET A 1 -3.41 -12.02 -6.07
N ASN A 2 -4.48 -11.22 -5.93
CA ASN A 2 -4.36 -9.75 -5.76
C ASN A 2 -4.47 -9.41 -4.27
N ILE A 3 -3.54 -8.61 -3.76
CA ILE A 3 -3.57 -8.16 -2.36
C ILE A 3 -3.98 -6.69 -2.33
N TYR A 4 -5.02 -6.40 -1.57
CA TYR A 4 -5.44 -5.04 -1.26
C TYR A 4 -4.73 -4.58 0.01
N PHE A 5 -3.85 -3.60 -0.13
CA PHE A 5 -3.16 -3.00 1.01
C PHE A 5 -3.97 -1.80 1.51
N ALA A 6 -4.80 -2.04 2.53
CA ALA A 6 -5.61 -1.02 3.18
C ALA A 6 -4.82 -0.39 4.33
N ALA A 7 -4.40 0.86 4.15
CA ALA A 7 -3.69 1.62 5.17
C ALA A 7 -4.07 3.11 5.09
N PRO A 8 -4.01 3.85 6.21
CA PRO A 8 -4.18 5.30 6.19
C PRO A 8 -3.07 5.96 5.37
N MET A 9 -3.42 7.00 4.62
CA MET A 9 -2.51 7.73 3.73
C MET A 9 -2.64 9.24 3.89
N PHE A 10 -3.11 9.69 5.06
CA PHE A 10 -3.42 11.09 5.29
C PHE A 10 -2.15 11.88 5.59
N ALA A 11 -1.27 11.34 6.43
CA ALA A 11 0.00 11.96 6.77
C ALA A 11 1.13 11.48 5.86
N LYS A 12 2.12 12.35 5.65
CA LYS A 12 3.32 12.04 4.84
C LYS A 12 4.12 10.87 5.43
N SER A 13 4.19 10.79 6.76
CA SER A 13 4.86 9.67 7.46
C SER A 13 4.21 8.32 7.13
N GLU A 14 2.88 8.26 7.11
CA GLU A 14 2.13 7.05 6.74
C GLU A 14 2.40 6.66 5.30
N GLN A 15 2.40 7.62 4.37
CA GLN A 15 2.70 7.36 2.96
C GLN A 15 4.10 6.78 2.76
N ILE A 16 5.10 7.33 3.45
CA ILE A 16 6.50 6.85 3.40
C ILE A 16 6.57 5.41 3.95
N TYR A 17 5.99 5.17 5.12
CA TYR A 17 6.02 3.86 5.77
C TYR A 17 5.28 2.79 4.95
N ASN A 18 4.09 3.12 4.43
CA ASN A 18 3.31 2.22 3.59
C ASN A 18 4.05 1.86 2.30
N SER A 19 4.73 2.83 1.67
CA SER A 19 5.53 2.60 0.46
C SER A 19 6.68 1.64 0.75
N TYR A 20 7.40 1.84 1.86
CA TYR A 20 8.46 0.95 2.31
C TYR A 20 7.98 -0.49 2.54
N LEU A 21 6.83 -0.66 3.20
CA LEU A 21 6.26 -1.99 3.44
C LEU A 21 5.86 -2.69 2.15
N VAL A 22 5.21 -1.98 1.22
CA VAL A 22 4.78 -2.58 -0.04
C VAL A 22 5.96 -2.97 -0.92
N GLU A 23 7.04 -2.19 -0.93
CA GLU A 23 8.27 -2.60 -1.60
C GLU A 23 8.84 -3.91 -1.03
N LYS A 24 8.87 -4.06 0.29
CA LYS A 24 9.31 -5.32 0.92
C LYS A 24 8.41 -6.50 0.55
N ILE A 25 7.10 -6.31 0.59
CA ILE A 25 6.13 -7.36 0.24
C ILE A 25 6.31 -7.79 -1.22
N ARG A 26 6.48 -6.83 -2.14
CA ARG A 26 6.71 -7.12 -3.57
C ARG A 26 8.01 -7.88 -3.82
N LYS A 27 9.09 -7.54 -3.10
CA LYS A 27 10.38 -8.25 -3.17
C LYS A 27 10.27 -9.69 -2.65
N GLN A 28 9.58 -9.86 -1.53
CA GLN A 28 9.44 -11.18 -0.90
C GLN A 28 8.49 -12.10 -1.68
N TYR A 29 7.45 -11.54 -2.31
CA TYR A 29 6.41 -12.29 -2.99
C TYR A 29 6.09 -11.69 -4.36
N PRO A 30 6.97 -11.85 -5.36
CA PRO A 30 6.81 -11.25 -6.69
C PRO A 30 5.54 -11.71 -7.43
N GLN A 31 4.98 -12.86 -7.07
CA GLN A 31 3.72 -13.38 -7.59
C GLN A 31 2.47 -12.66 -7.08
N LEU A 32 2.61 -11.83 -6.03
CA LEU A 32 1.51 -11.07 -5.44
C LEU A 32 1.42 -9.69 -6.09
N LYS A 33 0.31 -9.43 -6.80
CA LYS A 33 0.01 -8.09 -7.30
C LYS A 33 -0.56 -7.25 -6.16
N THR A 34 0.21 -6.31 -5.63
CA THR A 34 -0.22 -5.40 -4.57
C THR A 34 -0.95 -4.19 -5.18
N LEU A 35 -2.25 -4.08 -4.90
CA LEU A 35 -3.10 -2.95 -5.25
C LEU A 35 -3.24 -2.02 -4.04
N PHE A 36 -2.78 -0.79 -4.19
CA PHE A 36 -3.05 0.27 -3.23
C PHE A 36 -4.44 0.85 -3.48
N THR A 37 -5.25 0.92 -2.43
CA THR A 37 -6.52 1.65 -2.47
C THR A 37 -6.43 2.82 -1.49
N PRO A 38 -5.95 4.00 -1.93
CA PRO A 38 -6.24 5.22 -1.19
C PRO A 38 -7.74 5.44 -1.29
N ARG A 39 -8.47 5.26 -0.19
CA ARG A 39 -9.87 5.68 -0.12
C ARG A 39 -9.86 7.20 -0.28
N LYS A 40 -10.17 7.70 -1.48
CA LYS A 40 -10.47 9.12 -1.72
C LYS A 40 -11.52 9.51 -0.67
N ARG A 41 -11.19 10.45 0.20
CA ARG A 41 -12.22 11.21 0.92
C ARG A 41 -13.07 11.87 -0.15
N TYR A 42 -14.27 11.35 -0.37
CA TYR A 42 -15.33 12.12 -1.01
C TYR A 42 -15.62 13.29 -0.07
N ASN A 43 -15.44 14.51 -0.57
CA ASN A 43 -15.97 15.73 0.00
C ASN A 43 -16.76 16.41 -1.12
#